data_AF-A0A1Y5DKB1-F1
#
_entry.id   AF-A0A1Y5DKB1-F1
#
_cell.length_a   1.000
_cell.length_b   1.000
_cell.length_c   1.000
_cell.angle_alpha   90.00
_cell.angle_beta   90.00
_cell.angle_gamma   90.00
#
_symmetry.space_group_name_H-M   'P 1'
#
loop_
_entity.id
_entity.type
_entity.pdbx_description
1 polymer ?
#
loop_
_entity_poly.entity_id
_entity_poly.type
_entity_poly.pdbx_seq_one_letter_code
_entity_poly.pdbx_strand_id
1 'polypeptide(L)' 'MKKIIILYICIFVFSSSVYAQKLVLRFNTDEFAPFHYSIEGKASGPVVDIINYACEKLNIDCV' A
#
# COMPACT_ATOMS: atom_id res chain seq x y z
N MET A 1 3.44 -12.29 -41.51
CA MET A 1 2.27 -12.32 -40.60
C MET A 1 2.58 -12.94 -39.23
N LYS A 2 3.15 -14.17 -39.14
CA LYS A 2 3.54 -14.78 -37.85
C LYS A 2 4.42 -13.90 -36.94
N LYS A 3 5.43 -13.21 -37.48
CA LYS A 3 6.32 -12.31 -36.70
C LYS A 3 5.59 -11.11 -36.08
N ILE A 4 4.57 -10.59 -36.78
CA ILE A 4 3.76 -9.45 -36.32
C ILE A 4 2.85 -9.90 -35.17
N ILE A 5 2.25 -11.09 -35.28
CA ILE A 5 1.42 -11.68 -34.23
C ILE A 5 2.25 -11.90 -32.95
N ILE A 6 3.46 -12.43 -33.08
CA ILE A 6 4.36 -12.64 -31.94
C ILE A 6 4.72 -11.32 -31.26
N LEU A 7 4.98 -10.26 -32.05
CA LEU A 7 5.27 -8.92 -31.51
C LEU A 7 4.10 -8.38 -30.67
N TYR A 8 2.86 -8.49 -31.15
CA TYR A 8 1.69 -8.06 -30.39
C TYR A 8 1.49 -8.84 -29.09
N ILE A 9 1.74 -10.15 -29.10
CA ILE A 9 1.67 -10.98 -27.90
C ILE A 9 2.73 -10.55 -26.87
N CYS A 10 3.96 -10.30 -27.31
CA CYS A 10 5.01 -9.82 -26.41
C CYS A 10 4.64 -8.48 -25.78
N ILE A 11 4.12 -7.53 -26.56
CA ILE A 11 3.70 -6.22 -26.04
C ILE A 11 2.59 -6.38 -24.99
N PHE A 12 1.59 -7.21 -25.27
CA PHE A 12 0.47 -7.46 -24.37
C PHE A 12 0.92 -8.07 -23.02
N VAL A 13 1.85 -9.03 -23.05
CA VAL A 13 2.40 -9.67 -21.85
C VAL A 13 3.27 -8.69 -21.04
N PHE A 14 3.99 -7.77 -21.69
CA PHE A 14 4.79 -6.77 -20.96
C PHE A 14 3.90 -5.75 -20.23
N SER A 15 2.76 -5.36 -20.81
CA SER A 15 1.84 -4.39 -20.19
C SER A 15 1.15 -4.88 -18.90
N SER A 16 1.02 -6.19 -18.66
CA SER A 16 0.37 -6.71 -17.44
C SER A 16 1.26 -6.69 -16.19
N SER A 17 2.58 -6.47 -16.34
CA SER A 17 3.53 -6.45 -15.22
C SER A 17 3.47 -5.19 -14.35
N VAL A 18 2.75 -4.15 -14.78
CA VAL A 18 2.72 -2.83 -14.09
C VAL A 18 1.59 -2.73 -13.05
N TYR A 19 0.70 -3.72 -12.94
CA TYR A 19 -0.32 -3.75 -11.89
C TYR A 19 0.25 -4.30 -10.57
N ALA A 20 1.22 -3.59 -9.99
CA ALA A 20 1.66 -3.84 -8.63
C ALA A 20 0.50 -3.50 -7.68
N GLN A 21 -0.09 -4.51 -7.04
CA GLN A 21 -1.08 -4.30 -5.98
C GLN A 21 -0.41 -3.49 -4.87
N LYS A 22 -0.98 -2.33 -4.53
CA LYS A 22 -0.51 -1.56 -3.38
C LYS A 22 -0.56 -2.45 -2.14
N LEU A 23 0.58 -2.60 -1.48
CA LEU A 23 0.65 -3.34 -0.23
C LEU A 23 -0.16 -2.55 0.81
N VAL A 24 -1.15 -3.19 1.43
CA VAL A 24 -1.96 -2.58 2.49
C VAL A 24 -1.55 -3.20 3.82
N LEU A 25 -1.06 -2.37 4.75
CA LEU A 25 -0.76 -2.81 6.12
C LEU A 25 -1.90 -2.38 7.05
N ARG A 26 -2.39 -3.32 7.87
CA ARG A 26 -3.41 -3.05 8.88
C ARG A 26 -2.83 -3.21 10.27
N PHE A 27 -3.01 -2.20 11.12
CA PHE A 27 -2.52 -2.23 12.49
C PHE A 27 -3.69 -2.52 13.43
N ASN A 28 -3.55 -3.57 14.24
CA ASN A 28 -4.47 -3.85 15.33
C ASN A 28 -3.76 -3.47 16.63
N THR A 29 -4.12 -2.33 17.19
CA THR A 29 -3.49 -1.73 18.36
C THR A 29 -4.54 -1.45 19.42
N ASP A 30 -4.25 -1.79 20.66
CA ASP A 30 -5.13 -1.52 21.79
C ASP A 30 -5.06 -0.04 22.19
N GLU A 31 -6.17 0.49 22.71
CA GLU A 31 -6.23 1.85 23.29
C GLU A 31 -5.19 1.99 24.42
N PHE A 32 -4.18 2.84 24.20
CA PHE A 32 -3.05 3.05 25.09
C PHE A 32 -2.61 4.52 25.06
N ALA A 33 -3.47 5.40 25.57
CA ALA A 33 -3.19 6.82 25.67
C ALA A 33 -1.94 7.09 26.57
N PRO A 34 -1.11 8.09 26.24
CA PRO A 34 -1.26 9.04 25.14
C PRO A 34 -0.64 8.55 23.81
N PHE A 35 -0.16 7.31 23.74
CA PHE A 35 0.69 6.84 22.64
C PHE A 35 -0.11 6.32 21.43
N HIS A 36 -1.25 5.68 21.70
CA HIS A 36 -2.19 5.19 20.70
C HIS A 36 -3.61 5.34 21.24
N TYR A 37 -4.49 6.03 20.53
CA TYR A 37 -5.88 6.23 20.95
C TYR A 37 -6.78 6.57 19.76
N SER A 38 -8.09 6.49 19.92
CA SER A 38 -9.03 6.85 18.84
C SER A 38 -9.62 8.27 19.00
N ILE A 39 -9.57 9.06 17.92
CA ILE A 39 -10.38 10.28 17.77
C ILE A 39 -11.42 10.01 16.68
N GLU A 40 -12.70 10.16 17.01
CA GLU A 40 -13.80 9.93 16.04
C GLU A 40 -13.75 8.55 15.36
N GLY A 41 -13.26 7.54 16.08
CA GLY A 41 -13.11 6.17 15.56
C GLY A 41 -11.91 5.96 14.63
N LYS A 42 -10.99 6.94 14.53
CA LYS A 42 -9.72 6.80 13.79
C LYS A 42 -8.56 6.70 14.77
N ALA A 43 -7.67 5.72 14.53
CA ALA A 43 -6.41 5.60 15.26
C ALA A 43 -5.61 6.90 15.16
N SER A 44 -5.11 7.35 16.30
CA SER A 44 -4.40 8.62 16.52
C SER A 44 -3.31 8.43 17.56
N GLY A 45 -2.40 9.40 17.63
CA GLY A 45 -1.33 9.46 18.62
C GLY A 45 0.06 9.19 18.04
N PRO A 46 1.12 9.41 18.85
CA PRO A 46 2.51 9.38 18.38
C PRO A 46 2.92 8.09 17.66
N VAL A 47 2.41 6.94 18.09
CA VAL A 47 2.73 5.66 17.44
C VAL A 47 2.13 5.60 16.03
N VAL A 48 0.90 6.09 15.86
CA VAL A 48 0.21 6.16 14.57
C VAL A 48 0.94 7.12 13.63
N ASP A 49 1.42 8.25 14.15
CA ASP A 49 2.19 9.22 13.36
C ASP A 49 3.48 8.62 12.80
N ILE A 50 4.24 7.89 13.63
CA ILE A 50 5.48 7.21 13.22
C ILE A 50 5.18 6.14 12.14
N ILE A 51 4.13 5.35 12.35
CA ILE A 51 3.69 4.33 11.40
C ILE A 51 3.33 4.97 10.06
N ASN A 52 2.48 6.00 10.07
CA ASN A 52 2.05 6.69 8.85
C ASN A 52 3.25 7.28 8.09
N TYR A 53 4.21 7.87 8.81
CA TYR A 53 5.45 8.35 8.20
C TYR A 53 6.25 7.22 7.55
N ALA A 54 6.38 6.07 8.22
CA ALA A 54 7.07 4.92 7.65
C ALA A 54 6.35 4.37 6.41
N CYS A 55 5.02 4.30 6.44
CA CYS A 55 4.19 3.87 5.31
C CYS A 55 4.32 4.80 4.11
N GLU A 56 4.32 6.11 4.34
CA GLU A 56 4.57 7.13 3.31
C GLU A 56 5.94 6.92 2.66
N LYS A 57 7.00 6.70 3.45
CA LYS A 57 8.35 6.45 2.92
C LYS A 57 8.49 5.17 2.12
N LEU A 58 7.69 4.16 2.43
CA LEU A 58 7.71 2.88 1.74
C LEU A 58 6.70 2.80 0.58
N ASN A 59 5.89 3.84 0.37
CA ASN A 59 4.80 3.85 -0.61
C ASN A 59 3.80 2.70 -0.40
N ILE A 60 3.49 2.43 0.87
CA ILE A 60 2.56 1.41 1.36
C ILE A 60 1.32 2.16 1.89
N ASP A 61 0.13 1.66 1.60
CA ASP A 61 -1.10 2.21 2.17
C ASP A 61 -1.30 1.60 3.58
N CYS A 62 -1.47 2.44 4.61
CA CYS A 62 -1.71 2.01 5.98
C CYS A 62 -3.12 2.40 6.44
N VAL A 63 -3.80 1.46 7.11
CA VAL A 63 -5.22 1.58 7.49
C VAL A 63 -5.42 1.09 8.92
#